data_AF-W4AMQ0-F1
#
_entry.id   AF-W4AMQ0-F1
#
_cell.length_a   1.000
_cell.length_b   1.000
_cell.length_c   1.000
_cell.angle_alpha   90.00
_cell.angle_beta   90.00
_cell.angle_gamma   90.00
#
_symmetry.space_group_name_H-M   'P 1'
#
loop_
_entity.id
_entity.type
_entity.pdbx_description
1 polymer ?
#
loop_
_entity_poly.entity_id
_entity_poly.type
_entity_poly.pdbx_seq_one_letter_code
_entity_poly.pdbx_strand_id
1 'polypeptide(L)'
;MVEQNFEEQSVADDGVYQLIRPINFEGEEIKSLNLDFDDLGGNDLMGCAKLAQRLDPNEVPVLRAASINYQVAVAARAAGVVPDLIMALKAKDFTIVTQKAANFLVLQE
;
A
#
# COMPACT_ATOMS: atom_id res chain seq x y z
N MET A 1 -18.52 -18.91 -1.41
CA MET A 1 -17.67 -18.55 -2.56
C MET A 1 -18.02 -17.13 -2.94
N VAL A 2 -17.15 -16.17 -2.63
CA VAL A 2 -17.24 -14.82 -3.21
C VAL A 2 -16.08 -14.71 -4.18
N GLU A 3 -16.43 -14.82 -5.46
CA GLU A 3 -15.57 -14.42 -6.57
C GLU A 3 -15.24 -12.93 -6.40
N GLN A 4 -13.96 -12.63 -6.17
CA GLN A 4 -13.43 -11.29 -6.33
C GLN A 4 -12.67 -11.31 -7.65
N ASN A 5 -13.36 -10.79 -8.67
CA ASN A 5 -12.81 -10.42 -9.97
C ASN A 5 -11.58 -9.53 -9.73
N PHE A 6 -10.37 -10.04 -9.94
CA PHE A 6 -9.18 -9.21 -10.10
C PHE A 6 -9.22 -8.70 -11.54
N GLU A 7 -9.83 -7.54 -11.73
CA GLU A 7 -9.78 -6.82 -13.01
C GLU A 7 -8.31 -6.40 -13.25
N GLU A 8 -7.68 -7.12 -14.17
CA GLU A 8 -6.52 -6.67 -14.93
C GLU A 8 -6.80 -5.26 -15.47
N GLN A 9 -6.29 -4.23 -14.79
CA GLN A 9 -6.29 -2.88 -15.31
C GLN A 9 -4.87 -2.45 -15.67
N SER A 10 -4.56 -2.71 -16.93
CA SER A 10 -3.59 -1.94 -17.70
C SER A 10 -4.05 -0.48 -17.80
N VAL A 11 -3.39 0.42 -17.07
CA VAL A 11 -3.35 1.85 -17.40
C VAL A 11 -1.92 2.34 -17.26
N ALA A 12 -1.40 2.91 -18.34
CA ALA A 12 -0.11 3.57 -18.36
C ALA A 12 -0.24 4.87 -17.57
N ASP A 13 0.36 4.91 -16.38
CA ASP A 13 0.60 6.13 -15.63
C ASP A 13 1.92 5.98 -14.85
N ASP A 14 2.60 7.09 -14.56
CA ASP A 14 4.03 7.20 -14.23
C ASP A 14 4.40 6.59 -12.84
N GLY A 15 3.48 5.87 -12.19
CA GLY A 15 3.56 5.32 -10.83
C GLY A 15 3.81 3.81 -10.69
N VAL A 16 4.05 3.08 -11.79
CA VAL A 16 4.23 1.62 -11.74
C VAL A 16 5.53 1.24 -11.04
N TYR A 17 5.42 0.66 -9.85
CA TYR A 17 6.54 0.10 -9.11
C TYR A 17 6.74 -1.37 -9.45
N GLN A 18 7.84 -1.65 -10.15
CA GLN A 18 8.20 -3.01 -10.52
C GLN A 18 8.84 -3.72 -9.32
N LEU A 19 8.25 -4.83 -8.91
CA LEU A 19 8.75 -5.63 -7.80
C LEU A 19 10.08 -6.26 -8.20
N ILE A 20 11.06 -6.14 -7.31
CA ILE A 20 12.38 -6.75 -7.46
C ILE A 20 12.25 -8.26 -7.42
N ARG A 21 11.32 -8.77 -6.59
CA ARG A 21 10.97 -10.19 -6.55
C ARG A 21 9.47 -10.35 -6.74
N PRO A 22 9.03 -11.01 -7.83
CA PRO A 22 7.63 -11.33 -7.98
C PRO A 22 7.17 -12.23 -6.83
N ILE A 23 5.96 -11.97 -6.35
CA ILE A 23 5.31 -12.81 -5.36
C ILE A 23 4.10 -13.48 -5.99
N ASN A 24 3.86 -14.71 -5.59
CA ASN A 24 2.60 -15.39 -5.85
C ASN A 24 1.66 -15.04 -4.68
N PHE A 25 0.57 -14.35 -4.96
CA PHE A 25 -0.47 -14.06 -3.97
C PHE A 25 -1.82 -14.50 -4.55
N GLU A 26 -2.57 -15.32 -3.81
CA GLU A 26 -3.86 -15.89 -4.25
C GLU A 26 -3.87 -16.59 -5.62
N GLY A 27 -2.72 -17.07 -6.08
CA GLY A 27 -2.58 -17.76 -7.38
C GLY A 27 -2.17 -16.83 -8.53
N GLU A 28 -2.05 -15.53 -8.28
CA GLU A 28 -1.61 -14.54 -9.27
C GLU A 28 -0.14 -14.16 -9.04
N GLU A 29 0.63 -14.04 -10.13
CA GLU A 29 2.04 -13.65 -10.07
C GLU A 29 2.15 -12.12 -10.16
N ILE A 30 2.26 -11.47 -9.02
CA ILE A 30 2.42 -10.01 -8.97
C ILE A 30 3.89 -9.68 -9.21
N LYS A 31 4.16 -9.07 -10.37
CA LYS A 31 5.48 -8.56 -10.80
C LYS A 31 5.62 -7.05 -10.65
N SER A 32 4.51 -6.34 -10.54
CA SER A 32 4.46 -4.89 -10.50
C SER A 32 3.22 -4.46 -9.73
N LEU A 33 3.36 -3.41 -8.94
CA LEU A 33 2.28 -2.75 -8.24
C LEU A 33 2.16 -1.33 -8.79
N ASN A 34 0.96 -0.92 -9.19
CA ASN A 34 0.76 0.46 -9.62
C ASN A 34 0.59 1.35 -8.39
N LEU A 35 1.62 2.03 -7.91
CA LEU A 35 1.52 2.84 -6.70
C LEU A 35 1.06 4.25 -7.06
N ASP A 36 -0.25 4.43 -7.17
CA ASP A 36 -0.85 5.74 -7.45
C ASP A 36 -1.16 6.48 -6.15
N PHE A 37 -0.17 7.22 -5.65
CA PHE A 37 -0.34 8.05 -4.45
C PHE A 37 -1.01 9.39 -4.75
N ASP A 38 -1.03 9.83 -6.02
CA ASP A 38 -1.57 11.14 -6.42
C ASP A 38 -3.11 11.11 -6.46
N ASP A 39 -3.69 9.97 -6.87
CA ASP A 39 -5.15 9.75 -6.82
C ASP A 39 -5.70 9.53 -5.39
N LEU A 40 -4.83 9.40 -4.38
CA LEU A 40 -5.28 9.23 -3.00
C LEU A 40 -5.91 10.50 -2.43
N GLY A 41 -7.22 10.44 -2.22
CA GLY A 41 -7.97 11.48 -1.53
C GLY A 41 -7.83 11.45 0.00
N GLY A 42 -8.24 12.54 0.65
CA GLY A 42 -8.28 12.62 2.11
C GLY A 42 -9.21 11.59 2.77
N ASN A 43 -10.24 11.11 2.07
CA ASN A 43 -11.14 10.08 2.57
C ASN A 43 -10.44 8.71 2.67
N ASP A 44 -9.62 8.38 1.69
CA ASP A 44 -8.79 7.17 1.67
C ASP A 44 -7.77 7.20 2.78
N LEU A 45 -7.05 8.33 2.95
CA LEU A 45 -6.10 8.52 4.05
C LEU A 45 -6.77 8.37 5.43
N MET A 46 -7.96 8.94 5.62
CA MET A 46 -8.72 8.77 6.86
C MET A 46 -9.18 7.32 7.07
N GLY A 47 -9.51 6.60 5.99
CA GLY A 47 -9.80 5.17 6.02
C GLY A 47 -8.59 4.36 6.46
N CYS A 48 -7.43 4.59 5.83
CA CYS A 48 -6.16 3.95 6.18
C CYS A 48 -5.75 4.23 7.62
N ALA A 49 -5.96 5.45 8.11
CA ALA A 49 -5.64 5.83 9.49
C ALA A 49 -6.52 5.07 10.50
N LYS A 50 -7.82 4.92 10.19
CA LYS A 50 -8.74 4.11 11.00
C LYS A 50 -8.36 2.63 10.97
N LEU A 51 -7.94 2.10 9.83
CA LEU A 51 -7.49 0.71 9.72
C LEU A 51 -6.21 0.48 10.53
N ALA A 52 -5.21 1.36 10.40
CA ALA A 52 -3.97 1.28 11.17
C ALA A 52 -4.24 1.37 12.68
N GLN A 53 -5.11 2.28 13.11
CA GLN A 53 -5.53 2.39 14.51
C GLN A 53 -6.32 1.18 15.00
N ARG A 54 -7.03 0.46 14.12
CA ARG A 54 -7.69 -0.80 14.48
C ARG A 54 -6.71 -1.96 14.59
N LEU A 55 -5.66 -1.99 13.77
CA LEU A 55 -4.59 -2.98 13.88
C LEU A 55 -3.83 -2.80 15.20
N ASP A 56 -3.47 -1.56 15.53
CA ASP A 56 -2.74 -1.25 16.76
C ASP A 56 -3.38 -0.06 17.52
N PRO A 57 -4.42 -0.33 18.33
CA PRO A 57 -5.14 0.72 19.07
C PRO A 57 -4.32 1.36 20.20
N ASN A 58 -3.22 0.73 20.62
CA ASN A 58 -2.29 1.29 21.60
C ASN A 58 -1.14 2.07 20.95
N GLU A 59 -1.00 2.01 19.63
CA GLU A 59 -0.01 2.82 18.93
C GLU A 59 -0.54 4.26 18.92
N VAL A 60 0.09 5.11 19.73
CA VAL A 60 -0.07 6.56 19.67
C VAL A 60 1.17 7.09 18.95
N PRO A 61 1.23 6.97 17.62
CA PRO A 61 2.41 7.40 16.90
C PRO A 61 2.53 8.91 17.08
N VAL A 62 3.71 9.37 17.50
CA VAL A 62 4.05 10.80 17.57
C VAL A 62 3.81 11.47 16.21
N LEU A 63 3.93 10.70 15.12
CA LEU A 63 3.60 11.10 13.77
C LEU A 63 2.81 9.97 13.09
N ARG A 64 1.52 10.19 12.78
CA ARG A 64 0.70 9.20 12.05
C ARG A 64 1.36 8.72 10.75
N ALA A 65 2.09 9.61 10.07
CA ALA A 65 2.85 9.33 8.87
C ALA A 65 4.01 8.32 9.06
N ALA A 66 4.50 8.14 10.29
CA ALA A 66 5.59 7.23 10.62
C ALA A 66 5.12 5.82 11.02
N SER A 67 3.82 5.61 11.23
CA SER A 67 3.28 4.28 11.53
C SER A 67 3.45 3.35 10.35
N ILE A 68 4.15 2.23 10.54
CA ILE A 68 4.33 1.21 9.51
C ILE A 68 2.96 0.68 9.04
N ASN A 69 2.03 0.43 9.95
CA ASN A 69 0.68 -0.01 9.60
C ASN A 69 -0.07 1.01 8.73
N TYR A 70 0.13 2.30 8.99
CA TYR A 70 -0.47 3.36 8.19
C TYR A 70 0.18 3.45 6.80
N GLN A 71 1.52 3.38 6.74
CA GLN A 71 2.26 3.35 5.48
C GLN A 71 1.85 2.16 4.61
N VAL A 72 1.69 0.97 5.21
CA VAL A 72 1.21 -0.23 4.54
C VAL A 72 -0.22 -0.04 4.04
N ALA A 73 -1.12 0.50 4.87
CA ALA A 73 -2.50 0.75 4.47
C ALA A 73 -2.61 1.78 3.32
N VAL A 74 -1.79 2.84 3.36
CA VAL A 74 -1.73 3.87 2.32
C VAL A 74 -1.15 3.31 1.04
N ALA A 75 -0.04 2.57 1.11
CA ALA A 75 0.55 1.92 -0.05
C ALA A 75 -0.36 0.87 -0.69
N ALA A 76 -1.06 0.09 0.12
CA ALA A 76 -2.04 -0.88 -0.35
C ALA A 76 -3.18 -0.19 -1.09
N ARG A 77 -3.66 0.93 -0.55
CA ARG A 77 -4.71 1.74 -1.16
C ARG A 77 -4.26 2.39 -2.47
N ALA A 78 -3.06 2.95 -2.49
CA ALA A 78 -2.42 3.48 -3.71
C ALA A 78 -2.25 2.38 -4.77
N ALA A 79 -1.91 1.17 -4.35
CA ALA A 79 -1.78 0.01 -5.22
C ALA A 79 -3.11 -0.65 -5.62
N GLY A 80 -4.24 -0.23 -5.05
CA GLY A 80 -5.51 -0.93 -5.23
C GLY A 80 -5.51 -2.37 -4.70
N VAL A 81 -4.55 -2.75 -3.84
CA VAL A 81 -4.41 -4.10 -3.28
C VAL A 81 -4.77 -4.14 -1.80
N VAL A 82 -4.88 -5.34 -1.26
CA VAL A 82 -5.08 -5.54 0.19
C VAL A 82 -3.78 -5.32 0.96
N PRO A 83 -3.82 -4.77 2.19
CA PRO A 83 -2.62 -4.54 3.00
C PRO A 83 -1.88 -5.85 3.34
N ASP A 84 -2.59 -6.97 3.40
CA ASP A 84 -2.01 -8.30 3.61
C ASP A 84 -1.04 -8.69 2.48
N LEU A 85 -1.35 -8.30 1.24
CA LEU A 85 -0.48 -8.52 0.08
C LEU A 85 0.81 -7.73 0.21
N ILE A 86 0.71 -6.47 0.64
CA ILE A 86 1.89 -5.64 0.92
C ILE A 86 2.72 -6.29 2.03
N MET A 87 2.10 -6.81 3.09
CA MET A 87 2.80 -7.54 4.16
C MET A 87 3.43 -8.86 3.69
N ALA A 88 2.86 -9.51 2.67
CA ALA A 88 3.40 -10.71 2.04
C ALA A 88 4.60 -10.44 1.12
N LEU A 89 4.88 -9.17 0.79
CA LEU A 89 6.04 -8.78 0.00
C LEU A 89 7.35 -9.17 0.69
N LYS A 90 8.39 -9.36 -0.12
CA LYS A 90 9.74 -9.58 0.41
C LYS A 90 10.24 -8.30 1.08
N ALA A 91 11.07 -8.45 2.12
CA ALA A 91 11.56 -7.33 2.94
C ALA A 91 12.12 -6.14 2.12
N LYS A 92 12.79 -6.40 0.99
CA LYS A 92 13.29 -5.33 0.09
C LYS A 92 12.16 -4.53 -0.53
N ASP A 93 11.21 -5.20 -1.19
CA ASP A 93 10.06 -4.57 -1.82
C ASP A 93 9.16 -3.88 -0.77
N PHE A 94 8.89 -4.57 0.34
CA PHE A 94 8.14 -4.01 1.47
C PHE A 94 8.74 -2.70 1.96
N THR A 95 10.06 -2.67 2.19
CA THR A 95 10.75 -1.46 2.68
C THR A 95 10.65 -0.32 1.67
N ILE A 96 10.74 -0.59 0.37
CA ILE A 96 10.66 0.47 -0.65
C ILE A 96 9.23 1.01 -0.75
N VAL A 97 8.24 0.14 -0.69
CA VAL A 97 6.82 0.51 -0.72
C VAL A 97 6.44 1.34 0.51
N THR A 98 6.81 0.90 1.72
CA THR A 98 6.55 1.67 2.95
C THR A 98 7.34 2.97 2.97
N GLN A 99 8.57 3.00 2.47
CA GLN A 99 9.37 4.21 2.37
C GLN A 99 8.74 5.23 1.40
N LYS A 100 8.19 4.78 0.26
CA LYS A 100 7.45 5.66 -0.68
C LYS A 100 6.22 6.27 -0.01
N ALA A 101 5.41 5.45 0.66
CA ALA A 101 4.25 5.92 1.41
C ALA A 101 4.66 6.88 2.55
N ALA A 102 5.72 6.56 3.29
CA ALA A 102 6.27 7.44 4.32
C ALA A 102 6.71 8.78 3.72
N ASN A 103 7.39 8.75 2.57
CA ASN A 103 7.83 9.97 1.88
C ASN A 103 6.64 10.82 1.46
N PHE A 104 5.61 10.22 0.85
CA PHE A 104 4.38 10.92 0.49
C PHE A 104 3.67 11.56 1.70
N LEU A 105 3.68 10.88 2.86
CA LEU A 105 3.01 11.37 4.06
C LEU A 105 3.82 12.42 4.83
N VAL A 106 5.16 12.43 4.69
CA VAL A 106 6.08 13.28 5.45
C VAL A 106 6.62 14.43 4.61
N LEU A 107 7.08 14.15 3.39
CA LEU A 107 7.46 15.14 2.40
C LEU A 107 6.21 15.57 1.64
N GLN A 108 5.72 16.76 1.98
CA GLN A 108 4.74 17.50 1.18
C GLN A 108 5.50 18.03 -0.06
N GLU A 109 5.64 17.23 -1.11
CA GLU A 109 6.07 17.73 -2.43
C GLU A 109 4.87 18.19 -3.26
#